data_AF-A0A2R6VX86-F1
#
_entry.id   AF-A0A2R6VX86-F1
#
_cell.length_a   1.000
_cell.length_b   1.000
_cell.length_c   1.000
_cell.angle_alpha   90.00
_cell.angle_beta   90.00
_cell.angle_gamma   90.00
#
_symmetry.space_group_name_H-M   'P 1'
#
loop_
_entity.id
_entity.type
_entity.pdbx_description
1 polymer ?
#
loop_
_entity_poly.entity_id
_entity_poly.type
_entity_poly.pdbx_seq_one_letter_code
_entity_poly.pdbx_strand_id
1 'polypeptide(L)'
;MWLELGAVGVVVVSSSDMAREILKAQDHIFASRPSTLFSDLVMGKGQDLAFSPLNDHFRLIRKVITTQLLSQQQIDTFKDLRRELLMKTMSAAFEEGHANRYISFADIMHEQFMSITTRMMFRRGAGAHNQDFIKTMIEITSADVFLLEDFF
;
A
#
# COMPACT_ATOMS: atom_id res chain seq x y z
N MET A 1 -4.56 -26.28 0.47
CA MET A 1 -5.03 -26.69 -0.88
C MET A 1 -3.90 -26.42 -1.87
N TRP A 2 -3.65 -27.30 -2.85
CA TRP A 2 -2.68 -27.05 -3.92
C TRP A 2 -3.42 -26.61 -5.19
N LEU A 3 -2.95 -25.55 -5.84
CA LEU A 3 -3.49 -25.02 -7.09
C LEU A 3 -2.35 -24.84 -8.09
N GLU A 4 -2.65 -25.01 -9.37
CA GLU A 4 -1.77 -24.60 -10.46
C GLU A 4 -2.30 -23.29 -11.03
N LEU A 5 -1.52 -22.22 -10.87
CA LEU A 5 -1.80 -20.90 -11.43
C LEU A 5 -0.85 -20.71 -12.61
N GLY A 6 -1.37 -20.92 -13.82
CA GLY A 6 -0.54 -20.99 -15.02
C GLY A 6 0.50 -22.11 -14.89
N ALA A 7 1.78 -21.75 -14.97
CA ALA A 7 2.90 -22.69 -14.82
C ALA A 7 3.40 -22.85 -13.38
N VAL A 8 2.78 -22.16 -12.41
CA VAL A 8 3.28 -22.07 -11.03
C VAL A 8 2.36 -22.81 -10.05
N GLY A 9 2.97 -23.69 -9.26
CA GLY A 9 2.29 -24.41 -8.18
C GLY A 9 2.18 -23.56 -6.92
N VAL A 10 0.97 -23.43 -6.37
CA VAL A 10 0.67 -22.59 -5.22
C VAL A 10 -0.06 -23.37 -4.12
N VAL A 11 0.41 -23.20 -2.89
CA VAL A 11 -0.26 -23.71 -1.69
C VAL A 11 -1.14 -22.61 -1.10
N VAL A 12 -2.44 -22.82 -1.10
CA VAL A 12 -3.41 -21.95 -0.41
C VAL A 12 -3.56 -22.39 1.04
N VAL A 13 -3.30 -21.44 1.94
CA VAL A 13 -3.44 -21.57 3.39
C VAL A 13 -4.76 -20.92 3.81
N SER A 14 -5.73 -21.74 4.24
CA SER A 14 -7.09 -21.30 4.55
C SER A 14 -7.53 -21.58 5.99
N SER A 15 -6.59 -21.89 6.89
CA SER A 15 -6.87 -22.06 8.33
C SER A 15 -5.98 -21.14 9.18
N SER A 16 -6.54 -20.65 10.29
CA SER A 16 -5.82 -19.77 11.22
C SER A 16 -4.59 -20.44 11.83
N ASP A 17 -4.68 -21.73 12.12
CA ASP A 17 -3.60 -22.48 12.74
C ASP A 17 -2.42 -22.64 11.79
N MET A 18 -2.69 -22.95 10.52
CA MET A 18 -1.63 -23.01 9.49
C MET A 18 -1.08 -21.63 9.16
N ALA A 19 -1.91 -20.60 9.12
CA ALA A 19 -1.45 -19.24 8.94
C ALA A 19 -0.52 -18.80 10.07
N ARG A 20 -0.82 -19.17 11.33
CA ARG A 20 0.07 -18.92 12.48
C ARG A 20 1.40 -19.66 12.33
N GLU A 21 1.37 -20.92 11.93
CA GLU A 21 2.59 -21.71 11.75
C GLU A 21 3.50 -21.06 10.69
N ILE A 22 2.95 -20.72 9.54
CA ILE A 22 3.72 -20.18 8.40
C ILE A 22 4.17 -18.73 8.64
N LEU A 23 3.28 -17.86 9.14
CA LEU A 23 3.55 -16.42 9.25
C LEU A 23 4.23 -16.01 10.56
N LYS A 24 4.32 -16.91 11.56
CA LYS A 24 4.97 -16.62 12.85
C LYS A 24 6.02 -17.65 13.24
N ALA A 25 5.66 -18.94 13.32
CA ALA A 25 6.59 -19.95 13.79
C ALA A 25 7.73 -20.21 12.78
N GLN A 26 7.38 -20.19 11.50
CA GLN A 26 8.28 -20.47 10.38
C GLN A 26 8.48 -19.27 9.46
N ASP A 27 8.32 -18.05 10.00
CA ASP A 27 8.37 -16.81 9.22
C ASP A 27 9.70 -16.67 8.45
N HIS A 28 10.82 -17.02 9.06
CA HIS A 28 12.15 -16.98 8.45
C HIS A 28 12.29 -17.85 7.20
N ILE A 29 11.46 -18.88 7.04
CA ILE A 29 11.44 -19.76 5.86
C ILE A 29 10.57 -19.16 4.77
N PHE A 30 9.39 -18.64 5.13
CA PHE A 30 8.35 -18.22 4.18
C PHE A 30 8.26 -16.69 3.96
N ALA A 31 9.11 -15.90 4.60
CA ALA A 31 9.05 -14.43 4.50
C ALA A 31 9.55 -13.89 3.16
N SER A 32 10.39 -14.64 2.44
CA SER A 32 10.84 -14.24 1.10
C SER A 32 9.68 -14.23 0.11
N ARG A 33 9.69 -13.25 -0.81
CA ARG A 33 8.67 -13.11 -1.86
C ARG A 33 9.21 -13.66 -3.18
N PRO A 34 8.37 -14.31 -4.00
CA PRO A 34 8.75 -14.66 -5.36
C PRO A 34 8.99 -13.37 -6.17
N SER A 35 10.00 -13.38 -7.03
CA SER A 35 10.22 -12.29 -7.99
C SER A 35 9.19 -12.43 -9.11
N THR A 36 8.55 -11.32 -9.45
CA THR A 36 7.61 -11.17 -10.56
C THR A 36 8.14 -10.13 -11.54
N LEU A 37 7.62 -10.12 -12.77
CA LEU A 37 7.95 -9.08 -13.75
C LEU A 37 7.68 -7.67 -13.20
N PHE A 38 6.58 -7.51 -12.44
CA PHE A 38 6.26 -6.26 -11.78
C PHE A 38 7.31 -5.86 -10.74
N SER A 39 7.73 -6.78 -9.87
CA SER A 39 8.76 -6.48 -8.87
C SER A 39 10.10 -6.10 -9.49
N ASP A 40 10.42 -6.69 -10.64
CA ASP A 40 11.68 -6.47 -11.33
C ASP A 40 11.71 -5.16 -12.12
N LEU A 41 10.60 -4.79 -12.76
CA LEU A 41 10.50 -3.59 -13.59
C LEU A 41 10.17 -2.33 -12.77
N VAL A 42 9.29 -2.43 -11.78
CA VAL A 42 8.74 -1.28 -11.05
C VAL A 42 9.37 -1.14 -9.66
N MET A 43 9.61 -2.25 -8.96
CA MET A 43 10.07 -2.24 -7.56
C MET A 43 11.59 -2.42 -7.41
N GLY A 44 12.35 -2.20 -8.48
CA GLY A 44 13.80 -2.17 -8.43
C GLY A 44 14.45 -3.52 -8.12
N LYS A 45 13.86 -4.63 -8.59
CA LYS A 45 14.41 -6.00 -8.46
C LYS A 45 14.63 -6.44 -7.02
N GLY A 46 13.64 -6.21 -6.16
CA GLY A 46 13.67 -6.65 -4.76
C GLY A 46 14.57 -5.79 -3.87
N GLN A 47 14.70 -4.50 -4.18
CA GLN A 47 15.32 -3.51 -3.29
C GLN A 47 14.29 -2.75 -2.44
N ASP A 48 13.00 -2.99 -2.65
CA ASP A 48 11.87 -2.37 -1.98
C ASP A 48 11.49 -3.07 -0.65
N LEU A 49 10.40 -2.64 0.00
CA LEU A 49 9.92 -3.28 1.23
C LEU A 49 8.93 -4.43 0.96
N ALA A 50 8.18 -4.41 -0.15
CA ALA A 50 7.06 -5.30 -0.39
C ALA A 50 7.47 -6.61 -1.09
N PHE A 51 8.43 -6.57 -2.02
CA PHE A 51 8.84 -7.69 -2.88
C PHE A 51 10.31 -8.11 -2.68
N SER A 52 11.05 -7.46 -1.79
CA SER A 52 12.44 -7.85 -1.49
C SER A 52 12.52 -9.22 -0.79
N PRO A 53 13.48 -10.08 -1.18
CA PRO A 53 13.75 -11.32 -0.46
C PRO A 53 14.24 -11.04 0.96
N LEU A 54 14.08 -12.00 1.87
CA LEU A 54 14.52 -11.84 3.26
C LEU A 54 16.06 -11.78 3.34
N ASN A 55 16.61 -10.57 3.38
CA ASN A 55 18.04 -10.30 3.48
C ASN A 55 18.31 -9.13 4.44
N ASP A 56 19.58 -8.80 4.67
CA ASP A 56 19.97 -7.73 5.58
C ASP A 56 19.46 -6.34 5.12
N HIS A 57 19.37 -6.14 3.81
CA HIS A 57 18.81 -4.92 3.21
C HIS A 57 17.33 -4.74 3.55
N PHE A 58 16.52 -5.79 3.38
CA PHE A 58 15.11 -5.81 3.78
C PHE A 58 14.95 -5.51 5.27
N ARG A 59 15.76 -6.16 6.14
CA ARG A 59 15.71 -5.91 7.59
C ARG A 59 16.03 -4.46 7.93
N LEU A 60 17.02 -3.88 7.25
CA LEU A 60 17.41 -2.47 7.42
C LEU A 60 16.28 -1.53 6.99
N ILE A 61 15.74 -1.68 5.78
CA ILE A 61 14.65 -0.84 5.26
C ILE A 61 13.42 -0.96 6.15
N ARG A 62 13.02 -2.18 6.53
CA ARG A 62 11.88 -2.42 7.42
C ARG A 62 12.06 -1.71 8.75
N LYS A 63 13.27 -1.74 9.33
CA LYS A 63 13.59 -1.04 10.58
C LYS A 63 13.45 0.47 10.40
N VAL A 64 13.99 1.04 9.32
CA VAL A 64 13.88 2.48 9.03
C VAL A 64 12.42 2.89 8.86
N ILE A 65 11.64 2.18 8.03
CA ILE A 65 10.23 2.51 7.79
C ILE A 65 9.42 2.42 9.09
N THR A 66 9.58 1.34 9.86
CA THR A 66 8.81 1.13 11.10
C THR A 66 9.16 2.17 12.17
N THR A 67 10.42 2.56 12.30
CA THR A 67 10.88 3.46 13.37
C THR A 67 10.79 4.94 13.00
N GLN A 68 10.94 5.29 11.72
CA GLN A 68 11.04 6.68 11.29
C GLN A 68 9.78 7.19 10.59
N LEU A 69 9.06 6.33 9.85
CA LEU A 69 7.89 6.73 9.05
C LEU A 69 6.57 6.31 9.69
N LEU A 70 6.50 5.07 10.19
CA LEU A 70 5.30 4.45 10.74
C LEU A 70 5.31 4.36 12.27
N SER A 71 6.16 5.14 12.94
CA SER A 71 6.20 5.16 14.40
C SER A 71 5.00 5.88 14.98
N GLN A 72 4.65 5.53 16.22
CA GLN A 72 3.56 6.17 16.96
C GLN A 72 3.70 7.70 16.98
N GLN A 73 4.94 8.19 17.14
CA GLN A 73 5.23 9.62 17.12
C GLN A 73 4.86 10.28 15.79
N GLN A 74 5.16 9.66 14.64
CA GLN A 74 4.74 10.21 13.34
C GLN A 74 3.22 10.14 13.20
N ILE A 75 2.60 9.04 13.61
CA ILE A 75 1.14 8.87 13.57
C ILE A 75 0.46 10.01 14.34
N ASP A 76 0.98 10.36 15.52
CA ASP A 76 0.46 11.45 16.35
C ASP A 76 0.74 12.83 15.75
N THR A 77 1.93 13.04 15.18
CA THR A 77 2.31 14.31 14.51
C THR A 77 1.35 14.66 13.37
N PHE A 78 0.90 13.66 12.60
CA PHE A 78 -0.03 13.87 11.49
C PHE A 78 -1.51 13.73 11.86
N LYS A 79 -1.84 13.61 13.16
CA LYS A 79 -3.22 13.43 13.62
C LYS A 79 -4.13 14.58 13.20
N ASP A 80 -3.69 15.81 13.40
CA ASP A 80 -4.51 16.99 13.09
C ASP A 80 -4.65 17.18 11.58
N LEU A 81 -3.59 16.91 10.80
CA LEU A 81 -3.65 16.90 9.34
C LEU A 81 -4.70 15.89 8.83
N ARG A 82 -4.70 14.66 9.36
CA ARG A 82 -5.70 13.64 8.96
C ARG A 82 -7.12 14.09 9.31
N ARG A 83 -7.32 14.72 10.48
CA ARG A 83 -8.62 15.26 10.88
C ARG A 83 -9.06 16.39 9.95
N GLU A 84 -8.18 17.33 9.63
CA GLU A 84 -8.46 18.43 8.70
C GLU A 84 -8.89 17.90 7.33
N LEU A 85 -8.13 16.98 6.75
CA LEU A 85 -8.43 16.40 5.45
C LEU A 85 -9.76 15.61 5.46
N LEU A 86 -10.03 14.87 6.53
CA LEU A 86 -11.30 14.17 6.70
C LEU A 86 -12.48 15.16 6.74
N MET A 87 -12.39 16.19 7.56
CA MET A 87 -13.45 17.20 7.67
C MET A 87 -13.68 17.92 6.34
N LYS A 88 -12.61 18.30 5.63
CA LYS A 88 -12.73 18.91 4.29
C LYS A 88 -13.47 18.01 3.31
N THR A 89 -13.11 16.73 3.29
CA THR A 89 -13.72 15.73 2.40
C THR A 89 -15.18 15.50 2.74
N MET A 90 -15.52 15.42 4.03
CA MET A 90 -16.90 15.28 4.49
C MET A 90 -17.74 16.51 4.13
N SER A 91 -17.24 17.72 4.34
CA SER A 91 -17.96 18.96 3.98
C SER A 91 -18.27 19.01 2.48
N ALA A 92 -17.29 18.69 1.63
CA ALA A 92 -17.50 18.64 0.18
C ALA A 92 -18.55 17.58 -0.21
N ALA A 93 -18.52 16.41 0.43
CA ALA A 93 -19.53 15.38 0.22
C ALA A 93 -20.92 15.84 0.66
N PHE A 94 -21.05 16.51 1.80
CA PHE A 94 -22.33 17.04 2.25
C PHE A 94 -22.87 18.12 1.30
N GLU A 95 -22.02 19.01 0.79
CA GLU A 95 -22.41 20.04 -0.19
C GLU A 95 -22.96 19.41 -1.49
N GLU A 96 -22.26 18.42 -2.03
CA GLU A 96 -22.71 17.68 -3.22
C GLU A 96 -24.04 16.94 -2.96
N GLY A 97 -24.18 16.35 -1.77
CA GLY A 97 -25.41 15.67 -1.36
C GLY A 97 -26.59 16.63 -1.19
N HIS A 98 -26.36 17.82 -0.62
CA HIS A 98 -27.36 18.88 -0.52
C HIS A 98 -27.78 19.43 -1.88
N ALA A 99 -26.86 19.44 -2.85
CA ALA A 99 -27.15 19.76 -4.24
C ALA A 99 -27.84 18.61 -5.01
N ASN A 100 -28.18 17.51 -4.32
CA ASN A 100 -28.82 16.32 -4.87
C ASN A 100 -28.01 15.66 -6.01
N ARG A 101 -26.68 15.76 -5.93
CA ARG A 101 -25.74 15.15 -6.89
C ARG A 101 -25.28 13.78 -6.40
N TYR A 102 -24.97 12.89 -7.34
CA TYR A 102 -24.44 11.57 -7.04
C TYR A 102 -23.00 11.69 -6.52
N ILE A 103 -22.69 10.91 -5.48
CA ILE A 103 -21.37 10.87 -4.88
C ILE A 103 -20.85 9.45 -4.97
N SER A 104 -19.72 9.28 -5.64
CA SER A 104 -18.94 8.04 -5.62
C SER A 104 -18.11 7.99 -4.35
N PHE A 105 -18.45 7.07 -3.44
CA PHE A 105 -17.67 6.88 -2.22
C PHE A 105 -16.26 6.35 -2.52
N ALA A 106 -16.10 5.57 -3.58
CA ALA A 106 -14.80 5.07 -4.02
C ALA A 106 -13.85 6.22 -4.39
N ASP A 107 -14.34 7.20 -5.16
CA ASP A 107 -13.55 8.34 -5.61
C ASP A 107 -13.14 9.22 -4.42
N ILE A 108 -14.08 9.46 -3.50
CA ILE A 108 -13.82 10.21 -2.27
C ILE A 108 -12.73 9.54 -1.42
N MET A 109 -12.85 8.22 -1.20
CA MET A 109 -11.89 7.48 -0.39
C MET A 109 -10.51 7.45 -1.06
N HIS A 110 -10.47 7.31 -2.38
CA HIS A 110 -9.23 7.34 -3.15
C HIS A 110 -8.53 8.71 -3.06
N GLU A 111 -9.26 9.80 -3.30
CA GLU A 111 -8.70 11.16 -3.20
C GLU A 111 -8.19 11.45 -1.78
N GLN A 112 -8.96 11.06 -0.76
CA GLN A 112 -8.57 11.23 0.63
C GLN A 112 -7.30 10.44 0.96
N PHE A 113 -7.22 9.18 0.55
CA PHE A 113 -6.05 8.33 0.75
C PHE A 113 -4.80 8.93 0.09
N MET A 114 -4.92 9.37 -1.16
CA MET A 114 -3.81 9.98 -1.90
C MET A 114 -3.37 11.31 -1.26
N SER A 115 -4.31 12.15 -0.82
CA SER A 115 -4.03 13.43 -0.18
C SER A 115 -3.31 13.26 1.16
N ILE A 116 -3.79 12.33 2.01
CA ILE A 116 -3.14 12.01 3.29
C ILE A 116 -1.74 11.47 3.04
N THR A 117 -1.60 10.47 2.17
CA THR A 117 -0.32 9.80 1.91
C THR A 117 0.72 10.76 1.36
N THR A 118 0.36 11.56 0.34
CA THR A 118 1.27 12.54 -0.27
C THR A 118 1.72 13.59 0.76
N ARG A 119 0.79 14.11 1.57
CA ARG A 119 1.14 15.13 2.58
C ARG A 119 1.97 14.56 3.72
N MET A 120 1.74 13.30 4.11
CA MET A 120 2.58 12.63 5.11
C MET A 120 3.99 12.36 4.57
N MET A 121 4.13 11.94 3.31
CA MET A 121 5.43 11.65 2.69
C MET A 121 6.26 12.91 2.43
N PHE A 122 5.66 13.94 1.82
CA PHE A 122 6.40 15.12 1.37
C PHE A 122 6.27 16.33 2.30
N ARG A 123 5.50 16.23 3.39
CA ARG A 123 5.15 17.33 4.30
C ARG A 123 4.56 18.56 3.59
N ARG A 124 4.06 18.37 2.36
CA ARG A 124 3.51 19.40 1.47
C ARG A 124 2.33 18.84 0.71
N GLY A 125 1.39 19.73 0.35
CA GLY A 125 0.26 19.39 -0.51
C GLY A 125 0.68 18.91 -1.90
N ALA A 126 -0.30 18.46 -2.70
CA ALA A 126 -0.15 18.19 -4.12
C ALA A 126 0.17 19.48 -4.89
N GLY A 127 1.41 19.98 -4.77
CA GLY A 127 1.94 21.05 -5.62
C GLY A 127 2.44 20.49 -6.95
N ALA A 128 2.76 21.38 -7.90
CA ALA A 128 3.23 21.00 -9.24
C ALA A 128 4.39 20.00 -9.25
N HIS A 129 5.25 20.02 -8.22
CA HIS A 129 6.41 19.13 -8.14
C HIS A 129 6.08 17.67 -7.77
N ASN A 130 4.89 17.42 -7.21
CA ASN A 130 4.47 16.08 -6.78
C ASN A 130 3.39 15.49 -7.71
N GLN A 131 2.97 16.22 -8.76
CA GLN A 131 1.94 15.76 -9.68
C GLN A 131 2.35 14.49 -10.43
N ASP A 132 3.61 14.40 -10.85
CA ASP A 132 4.13 13.21 -11.52
C ASP A 132 4.09 11.99 -10.60
N PHE A 133 4.52 12.14 -9.35
CA PHE A 133 4.42 11.06 -8.35
C PHE A 133 2.98 10.62 -8.10
N ILE A 134 2.06 11.58 -7.92
CA ILE A 134 0.64 11.28 -7.71
C ILE A 134 0.08 10.55 -8.92
N LYS A 135 0.42 11.01 -10.14
CA LYS A 135 -0.02 10.39 -11.38
C LYS A 135 0.50 8.95 -11.50
N THR A 136 1.79 8.72 -11.26
CA THR A 136 2.37 7.37 -11.25
C THR A 136 1.70 6.48 -10.21
N MET A 137 1.43 7.00 -9.01
CA MET A 137 0.74 6.23 -7.96
C MET A 137 -0.70 5.88 -8.34
N ILE A 138 -1.43 6.80 -8.98
CA ILE A 138 -2.77 6.53 -9.51
C ILE A 138 -2.70 5.46 -10.59
N GLU A 139 -1.77 5.59 -11.54
CA GLU A 139 -1.55 4.60 -12.62
C GLU A 139 -1.27 3.21 -12.05
N ILE A 140 -0.33 3.09 -11.09
CA ILE A 140 -0.04 1.84 -10.39
C ILE A 140 -1.27 1.30 -9.65
N THR A 141 -2.02 2.16 -8.95
CA THR A 141 -3.19 1.71 -8.18
C THR A 141 -4.35 1.30 -9.09
N SER A 142 -4.48 1.91 -10.27
CA SER A 142 -5.49 1.59 -11.28
C SER A 142 -5.13 0.41 -12.17
N ALA A 143 -3.86 0.01 -12.21
CA ALA A 143 -3.38 -1.13 -12.98
C ALA A 143 -3.59 -2.47 -12.26
N ASP A 144 -4.41 -2.50 -11.21
CA ASP A 144 -4.78 -3.70 -10.44
C ASP A 144 -3.58 -4.56 -10.01
N VAL A 145 -2.48 -3.92 -9.59
CA VAL A 145 -1.12 -4.46 -9.39
C VAL A 145 -0.96 -5.52 -8.26
N PHE A 146 -2.05 -6.11 -7.81
CA PHE A 146 -2.09 -7.19 -6.84
C PHE A 146 -3.09 -8.29 -7.23
N LEU A 147 -3.44 -8.39 -8.51
CA LEU A 147 -4.22 -9.51 -8.98
C LEU A 147 -3.37 -10.78 -8.95
N LEU A 148 -4.05 -11.91 -8.75
CA LEU A 148 -3.38 -13.20 -8.70
C LEU A 148 -2.58 -13.48 -9.98
N GLU A 149 -3.06 -12.99 -11.13
CA GLU A 149 -2.41 -13.13 -12.44
C GLU A 149 -1.10 -12.33 -12.57
N ASP A 150 -0.91 -11.26 -11.80
CA ASP A 150 0.35 -10.48 -11.85
C ASP A 150 1.54 -11.24 -11.23
N PHE A 151 1.26 -12.33 -10.52
CA PHE A 151 2.25 -13.15 -9.85
C PHE A 151 2.63 -14.42 -10.63
N PHE A 152 1.92 -14.79 -11.71
CA PHE A 152 2.05 -16.10 -12.36
C PHE A 152 1.95 -16.08 -13.89
#